data_AF-A0A1F8RQH4-F1
#
_entry.id   AF-A0A1F8RQH4-F1
#
_cell.length_a   1.000
_cell.length_b   1.000
_cell.length_c   1.000
_cell.angle_alpha   90.00
_cell.angle_beta   90.00
_cell.angle_gamma   90.00
#
_symmetry.space_group_name_H-M   'P 1'
#
loop_
_entity.id
_entity.type
_entity.pdbx_description
1 polymer ?
#
loop_
_entity_poly.entity_id
_entity_poly.type
_entity_poly.pdbx_seq_one_letter_code
_entity_poly.pdbx_strand_id
1 'polypeptide(L)'
;MNQSREPQSELTCANCSRRLDPTDKFCRDCGLPTTHHAQAQKLAATPPDTGELKRAFAVETELKPFARPEPEVEPEAEETENLTTGSVVRATNPTFAANLASSTLLMVVVIVLLAIAGLVFLFLAFR
;
A
#
# COMPACT_ATOMS: atom_id res chain seq x y z
N MET A 1 -60.19 24.10 -18.39
CA MET A 1 -59.04 23.30 -17.91
C MET A 1 -57.82 24.22 -17.82
N ASN A 2 -57.46 24.71 -16.63
CA ASN A 2 -56.30 25.57 -16.43
C ASN A 2 -55.19 24.74 -15.76
N GLN A 3 -54.16 24.38 -16.52
CA GLN A 3 -52.97 23.71 -15.99
C GLN A 3 -52.02 24.76 -15.42
N SER A 4 -51.88 24.75 -14.10
CA SER A 4 -50.87 25.50 -13.37
C SER A 4 -49.48 25.02 -13.81
N ARG A 5 -48.75 25.84 -14.58
CA ARG A 5 -47.31 25.64 -14.81
C ARG A 5 -46.58 25.91 -13.51
N GLU A 6 -46.12 24.86 -12.85
CA GLU A 6 -45.14 24.98 -11.76
C GLU A 6 -43.87 25.67 -12.29
N PRO A 7 -43.19 26.50 -11.47
CA PRO A 7 -42.01 27.22 -11.92
C PRO A 7 -40.94 26.20 -12.29
N GLN A 8 -40.60 26.12 -13.58
CA GLN A 8 -39.46 25.34 -14.04
C GLN A 8 -38.19 25.99 -13.52
N SER A 9 -37.80 25.64 -12.29
CA SER A 9 -36.51 25.98 -11.73
C SER A 9 -35.45 25.34 -12.62
N GLU A 10 -34.54 26.16 -13.12
CA GLU A 10 -33.45 25.74 -13.98
C GLU A 10 -32.61 24.64 -13.29
N LEU A 11 -32.81 23.39 -13.70
CA LEU A 11 -32.12 22.26 -13.10
C LEU A 11 -30.68 22.22 -13.62
N THR A 12 -29.70 22.18 -12.71
CA THR A 12 -28.28 22.12 -13.05
C THR A 12 -27.61 20.91 -12.41
N CYS A 13 -26.65 20.31 -13.11
CA CYS A 13 -25.88 19.18 -12.63
C CYS A 13 -25.04 19.58 -11.41
N ALA A 14 -25.19 18.86 -10.30
CA ALA A 14 -24.42 19.10 -9.09
C ALA A 14 -22.90 18.82 -9.25
N ASN A 15 -22.52 18.03 -10.26
CA ASN A 15 -21.11 17.69 -10.52
C ASN A 15 -20.43 18.68 -11.49
N CYS A 16 -21.07 19.01 -12.61
CA CYS A 16 -20.45 19.79 -13.69
C CYS A 16 -21.17 21.12 -14.02
N SER A 17 -22.21 21.50 -13.27
CA SER A 17 -23.02 22.72 -13.42
C SER A 17 -23.77 22.91 -14.74
N ARG A 18 -23.72 21.94 -15.66
CA ARG A 18 -24.48 21.96 -16.92
C ARG A 18 -25.99 21.87 -16.69
N ARG A 19 -26.77 22.44 -17.61
CA ARG A 19 -28.23 22.35 -17.62
C ARG A 19 -28.66 20.90 -17.74
N LEU A 20 -29.67 20.51 -16.97
CA LEU A 20 -30.27 19.19 -16.99
C LEU A 20 -31.73 19.31 -17.41
N ASP A 21 -32.21 18.32 -18.17
CA ASP A 21 -33.64 18.10 -18.32
C ASP A 21 -34.18 17.42 -17.04
N PRO A 22 -35.37 17.77 -16.54
CA PRO A 22 -35.96 17.12 -15.37
C PRO A 22 -36.20 15.60 -15.55
N THR A 23 -36.25 15.11 -16.78
CA THR A 23 -36.39 13.68 -17.11
C THR A 23 -35.05 12.94 -17.27
N ASP A 24 -33.92 13.65 -17.24
CA ASP A 24 -32.60 13.05 -17.40
C ASP A 24 -32.22 12.22 -16.17
N LYS A 25 -31.96 10.92 -16.41
CA LYS A 25 -31.42 9.98 -15.41
C LYS A 25 -29.94 10.23 -15.12
N PHE A 26 -29.19 10.67 -16.13
CA PHE A 26 -27.76 10.93 -16.08
C PHE A 26 -27.46 12.25 -16.79
N CYS A 27 -26.43 12.97 -16.34
CA CYS A 27 -25.97 14.17 -17.02
C CYS A 27 -25.34 13.82 -18.37
N ARG A 28 -25.77 14.49 -19.45
CA ARG A 28 -25.27 14.23 -20.80
C ARG A 28 -23.84 14.71 -21.03
N ASP A 29 -23.35 15.64 -20.22
CA ASP A 29 -21.98 16.16 -20.32
C ASP A 29 -20.97 15.34 -19.51
N CYS A 30 -21.29 15.00 -18.25
CA CYS A 30 -20.32 14.33 -17.35
C CYS A 30 -20.65 12.87 -17.02
N GLY A 31 -21.81 12.36 -17.43
CA GLY A 31 -22.22 10.96 -17.25
C GLY A 31 -22.68 10.56 -15.85
N LEU A 32 -22.59 11.43 -14.84
CA LEU A 32 -23.01 11.09 -13.48
C LEU A 32 -24.55 11.09 -13.33
N PRO A 33 -25.10 10.24 -12.43
CA PRO A 33 -26.55 10.21 -12.17
C PRO A 33 -27.02 11.54 -11.59
N THR A 34 -28.23 11.96 -11.99
CA THR A 34 -28.84 13.18 -11.45
C THR A 34 -29.29 12.95 -10.00
N THR A 35 -29.25 14.01 -9.19
CA THR A 35 -29.57 13.93 -7.75
C THR A 35 -30.99 13.41 -7.49
N HIS A 36 -31.94 13.80 -8.34
CA HIS A 36 -33.32 13.32 -8.31
C HIS A 36 -33.41 11.79 -8.47
N HIS A 37 -32.66 11.24 -9.42
CA HIS A 37 -32.63 9.78 -9.64
C HIS A 37 -31.81 9.02 -8.60
N ALA A 38 -30.75 9.62 -8.04
CA ALA A 38 -29.96 9.00 -6.99
C ALA A 38 -30.76 8.83 -5.68
N GLN A 39 -31.62 9.80 -5.34
CA GLN A 39 -32.50 9.68 -4.17
C GLN A 39 -33.57 8.61 -4.36
N ALA A 40 -34.24 8.60 -5.51
CA ALA A 40 -35.26 7.59 -5.81
C ALA A 40 -34.72 6.15 -5.72
N GLN A 41 -33.48 5.90 -6.16
CA GLN A 41 -32.84 4.59 -6.05
C GLN A 41 -32.51 4.21 -4.60
N LYS A 42 -32.02 5.15 -3.78
CA LYS A 42 -31.75 4.88 -2.36
C LYS A 42 -33.02 4.56 -1.58
N LEU A 43 -34.15 5.16 -1.93
CA LEU A 43 -35.43 4.90 -1.28
C LEU A 43 -36.08 3.60 -1.77
N ALA A 44 -35.84 3.20 -3.03
CA ALA A 44 -36.37 1.97 -3.61
C ALA A 44 -35.58 0.70 -3.24
N ALA A 45 -34.35 0.84 -2.76
CA ALA A 45 -33.57 -0.27 -2.25
C ALA A 45 -34.01 -0.59 -0.82
N THR A 46 -34.87 -1.61 -0.64
CA THR A 46 -35.04 -2.25 0.66
C THR A 46 -33.66 -2.73 1.11
N PRO A 47 -33.16 -2.32 2.30
CA PRO A 47 -31.87 -2.81 2.78
C PRO A 47 -31.86 -4.34 2.76
N PRO A 48 -30.80 -4.99 2.26
CA PRO A 48 -30.70 -6.44 2.34
C PRO A 48 -30.80 -6.87 3.80
N ASP A 49 -31.48 -8.00 4.06
CA ASP A 49 -31.68 -8.52 5.40
C ASP A 49 -30.32 -8.74 6.09
N THR A 50 -29.99 -7.83 7.02
CA THR A 50 -28.70 -7.80 7.71
C THR A 50 -28.57 -8.93 8.76
N GLY A 51 -29.55 -9.83 8.87
CA GLY A 51 -29.51 -10.97 9.78
C GLY A 51 -28.29 -11.87 9.57
N GLU A 52 -27.93 -12.15 8.32
CA GLU A 52 -26.74 -12.96 7.99
C GLU A 52 -25.43 -12.22 8.30
N LEU A 53 -25.38 -10.89 8.09
CA LEU A 53 -24.21 -10.10 8.49
C LEU A 53 -24.04 -10.08 10.01
N LYS A 54 -25.12 -9.89 10.78
CA LYS A 54 -25.06 -9.95 12.26
C LYS A 54 -24.60 -11.31 12.77
N ARG A 55 -25.03 -12.40 12.12
CA ARG A 55 -24.58 -13.75 12.47
C ARG A 55 -23.09 -13.94 12.14
N ALA A 56 -22.62 -13.42 11.00
CA ALA A 56 -21.21 -13.48 10.62
C ALA A 56 -20.30 -12.67 11.56
N PHE A 57 -20.75 -11.52 12.06
CA PHE A 57 -20.00 -10.71 13.04
C PHE A 57 -20.05 -11.26 14.47
N ALA A 58 -21.06 -12.07 14.81
CA ALA A 58 -21.17 -12.71 16.13
C ALA A 58 -20.29 -13.97 16.28
N VAL A 59 -19.67 -14.44 15.18
CA VAL A 59 -18.61 -15.44 15.26
C VAL A 59 -17.34 -14.72 15.67
N GLU A 60 -17.10 -14.66 16.98
CA GLU A 60 -15.78 -14.38 17.55
C GLU A 60 -14.83 -15.48 17.05
N THR A 61 -14.22 -15.22 15.91
CA THR A 61 -13.07 -16.00 15.49
C THR A 61 -11.96 -15.61 16.46
N GLU A 62 -11.65 -16.49 17.40
CA GLU A 62 -10.39 -16.47 18.12
C GLU A 62 -9.26 -16.66 17.09
N LEU A 63 -8.96 -15.62 16.32
CA LEU A 63 -7.71 -15.51 15.61
C LEU A 63 -6.65 -15.34 16.69
N LYS A 64 -6.19 -16.48 17.23
CA LYS A 64 -4.92 -16.54 17.92
C LYS A 64 -3.91 -15.92 16.95
N PRO A 65 -3.34 -14.75 17.27
CA PRO A 65 -2.33 -14.17 16.41
C PRO A 65 -1.25 -15.23 16.26
N PHE A 66 -0.97 -15.65 15.04
CA PHE A 66 0.15 -16.53 14.77
C PHE A 66 1.40 -15.76 15.20
N ALA A 67 1.85 -16.00 16.44
CA ALA A 67 3.13 -15.52 16.89
C ALA A 67 4.16 -16.16 15.96
N ARG A 68 4.92 -15.31 15.27
CA ARG A 68 6.12 -15.75 14.55
C ARG A 68 6.97 -16.52 15.58
N PRO A 69 7.32 -17.79 15.35
CA PRO A 69 8.26 -18.48 16.20
C PRO A 69 9.52 -17.60 16.31
N GLU A 70 9.90 -17.23 17.52
CA GLU A 70 11.24 -16.67 17.74
C GLU A 70 12.23 -17.67 17.16
N PRO A 71 13.17 -17.24 16.30
CA PRO A 71 14.14 -18.16 15.75
C PRO A 71 14.97 -18.68 16.92
N GLU A 72 14.76 -19.94 17.28
CA GLU A 72 15.68 -20.71 18.10
C GLU A 72 17.02 -20.67 17.39
N VAL A 73 17.92 -19.86 17.93
CA VAL A 73 19.34 -19.86 17.60
C VAL A 73 19.83 -21.26 17.91
N GLU A 74 20.30 -22.05 16.92
CA GLU A 74 21.54 -22.86 16.87
C GLU A 74 21.74 -23.38 15.41
N PRO A 75 22.87 -23.99 15.00
CA PRO A 75 23.84 -23.39 14.07
C PRO A 75 23.85 -24.04 12.67
N GLU A 76 24.43 -23.32 11.70
CA GLU A 76 25.10 -23.84 10.49
C GLU A 76 24.37 -24.92 9.65
N ALA A 77 23.60 -24.49 8.63
CA ALA A 77 23.47 -25.27 7.39
C ALA A 77 23.01 -24.39 6.23
N GLU A 78 23.95 -24.14 5.32
CA GLU A 78 23.79 -23.98 3.87
C GLU A 78 22.83 -22.89 3.34
N GLU A 79 23.45 -21.86 2.74
CA GLU A 79 22.85 -20.95 1.77
C GLU A 79 22.23 -21.73 0.60
N THR A 80 21.03 -22.25 0.79
CA THR A 80 20.13 -22.45 -0.34
C THR A 80 19.50 -21.10 -0.61
N GLU A 81 19.97 -20.46 -1.68
CA GLU A 81 19.43 -19.25 -2.29
C GLU A 81 17.96 -19.47 -2.67
N ASN A 82 17.08 -19.48 -1.69
CA ASN A 82 15.66 -19.49 -1.92
C ASN A 82 15.31 -18.07 -2.38
N LEU A 83 15.14 -17.90 -3.69
CA LEU A 83 14.57 -16.72 -4.35
C LEU A 83 13.13 -16.51 -3.87
N THR A 84 13.00 -16.07 -2.64
CA THR A 84 11.73 -15.63 -2.06
C THR A 84 11.61 -14.14 -2.30
N THR A 85 10.39 -13.63 -2.41
CA THR A 85 10.12 -12.19 -2.56
C THR A 85 10.79 -11.34 -1.46
N GLY A 86 11.08 -11.93 -0.30
CA GLY A 86 11.85 -11.28 0.77
C GLY A 86 13.31 -10.97 0.40
N SER A 87 13.96 -11.77 -0.45
CA SER A 87 15.35 -11.51 -0.89
C SER A 87 15.42 -10.34 -1.86
N VAL A 88 14.44 -10.18 -2.76
CA VAL A 88 14.37 -9.05 -3.70
C VAL A 88 14.11 -7.72 -2.96
N VAL A 89 13.22 -7.72 -1.96
CA VAL A 89 12.96 -6.52 -1.14
C VAL A 89 14.18 -6.16 -0.31
N ARG A 90 14.90 -7.16 0.23
CA ARG A 90 16.16 -6.92 0.96
C ARG A 90 17.25 -6.38 0.03
N ALA A 91 17.36 -6.91 -1.18
CA ALA A 91 18.34 -6.49 -2.19
C ALA A 91 18.06 -5.08 -2.76
N THR A 92 16.80 -4.65 -2.82
CA THR A 92 16.40 -3.32 -3.32
C THR A 92 16.27 -2.26 -2.23
N ASN A 93 16.43 -2.64 -0.95
CA ASN A 93 16.34 -1.70 0.16
C ASN A 93 17.61 -0.81 0.23
N PRO A 94 17.47 0.53 0.14
CA PRO A 94 18.62 1.45 0.17
C PRO A 94 19.46 1.33 1.45
N THR A 95 18.85 0.90 2.55
CA THR A 95 19.54 0.73 3.84
C THR A 95 20.51 -0.45 3.84
N PHE A 96 20.22 -1.51 3.07
CA PHE A 96 21.10 -2.68 2.96
C PHE A 96 22.37 -2.35 2.16
N ALA A 97 22.22 -1.61 1.05
CA ALA A 97 23.34 -1.10 0.27
C ALA A 97 24.25 -0.16 1.07
N ALA A 98 23.67 0.72 1.90
CA ALA A 98 24.43 1.63 2.76
C ALA A 98 25.26 0.89 3.84
N ASN A 99 24.69 -0.15 4.45
CA ASN A 99 25.38 -0.93 5.49
C ASN A 99 26.52 -1.80 4.91
N LEU A 100 26.34 -2.37 3.72
CA LEU A 100 27.41 -3.09 3.00
C LEU A 100 28.56 -2.14 2.60
N ALA A 101 28.24 -0.92 2.17
CA ALA A 101 29.23 0.10 1.82
C ALA A 101 30.07 0.56 3.03
N SER A 102 29.44 0.69 4.21
CA SER A 102 30.15 1.09 5.44
C SER A 102 31.16 0.03 5.91
N SER A 103 30.77 -1.24 5.90
CA SER A 103 31.63 -2.35 6.36
C SER A 103 32.83 -2.59 5.43
N THR A 104 32.59 -2.56 4.10
CA THR A 104 33.64 -2.77 3.10
C THR A 104 34.68 -1.65 3.11
N LEU A 105 34.27 -0.39 3.30
CA LEU A 105 35.18 0.74 3.38
C LEU A 105 36.10 0.62 4.60
N LEU A 106 35.56 0.28 5.77
CA LEU A 106 36.38 0.04 6.98
C LEU A 106 37.40 -1.08 6.75
N MET A 107 36.99 -2.19 6.15
CA MET A 107 37.90 -3.32 5.90
C MET A 107 39.04 -2.92 4.95
N VAL A 108 38.74 -2.18 3.87
CA VAL A 108 39.76 -1.68 2.92
C VAL A 108 40.74 -0.74 3.63
N VAL A 109 40.27 0.18 4.47
CA VAL A 109 41.14 1.08 5.23
C VAL A 109 42.08 0.31 6.14
N VAL A 110 41.58 -0.71 6.87
CA VAL A 110 42.42 -1.55 7.73
C VAL A 110 43.47 -2.30 6.92
N ILE A 111 43.11 -2.89 5.78
CA ILE A 111 44.07 -3.60 4.91
C ILE A 111 45.18 -2.66 4.43
N VAL A 112 44.84 -1.44 4.01
CA VAL A 112 45.83 -0.45 3.57
C VAL A 112 46.77 -0.06 4.71
N LEU A 113 46.25 0.17 5.91
CA LEU A 113 47.07 0.49 7.09
C LEU A 113 48.03 -0.65 7.44
N LEU A 114 47.55 -1.90 7.42
CA LEU A 114 48.38 -3.08 7.67
C LEU A 114 49.45 -3.26 6.59
N ALA A 115 49.12 -3.02 5.32
CA ALA A 115 50.08 -3.08 4.22
C ALA A 115 51.18 -2.02 4.36
N ILE A 116 50.83 -0.79 4.73
CA ILE A 116 51.81 0.29 4.99
C ILE A 116 52.68 -0.08 6.19
N ALA A 117 52.08 -0.50 7.30
CA ALA A 117 52.83 -0.90 8.49
C ALA A 117 53.78 -2.07 8.21
N GLY A 118 53.33 -3.07 7.44
CA GLY A 118 54.15 -4.19 7.00
C GLY A 118 55.32 -3.75 6.11
N LEU A 119 55.08 -2.85 5.14
CA LEU A 119 56.15 -2.28 4.30
C LEU A 119 57.16 -1.48 5.10
N VAL A 120 56.70 -0.69 6.08
CA VAL A 120 57.58 0.06 6.99
C VAL A 120 58.42 -0.91 7.82
N PHE A 121 57.81 -1.94 8.40
CA PHE A 121 58.52 -2.94 9.20
C PHE A 121 59.54 -3.71 8.36
N LEU A 122 59.16 -4.09 7.14
CA LEU A 122 60.04 -4.73 6.17
C LEU A 122 61.22 -3.84 5.83
N PHE A 123 60.97 -2.56 5.53
CA PHE A 123 62.03 -1.59 5.23
C PHE A 123 62.97 -1.38 6.43
N LEU A 124 62.44 -1.31 7.66
CA LEU A 124 63.25 -1.21 8.87
C LEU A 124 64.08 -2.49 9.14
N ALA A 125 63.57 -3.66 8.78
CA ALA A 125 64.30 -4.92 8.92
C ALA A 125 65.44 -5.06 7.89
N PHE A 126 65.28 -4.48 6.70
CA PHE A 126 66.28 -4.49 5.64
C PHE A 126 67.29 -3.32 5.70
N ARG A 127 67.16 -2.42 6.69
CA ARG A 127 68.03 -1.26 6.86
C ARG A 127 68.93 -1.43 8.07
#